data_AF-A0A0P1B4A7-F1
#
_entry.id   AF-A0A0P1B4A7-F1
#
_cell.length_a   1.000
_cell.length_b   1.000
_cell.length_c   1.000
_cell.angle_alpha   90.00
_cell.angle_beta   90.00
_cell.angle_gamma   90.00
#
_symmetry.space_group_name_H-M   'P 1'
#
loop_
_entity.id
_entity.type
_entity.pdbx_description
1 polymer ?
#
loop_
_entity_poly.entity_id
_entity_poly.type
_entity_poly.pdbx_seq_one_letter_code
_entity_poly.pdbx_strand_id
1 'polypeptide(L)'
;MGTFKLTTAALAFAASDNRSTYNPYTNGETVSIDASSSRFQLANHDCRTHAYVHTRPIENGRPEATPQKFQKVTSLQARVQGDMPQWNAEKQRFVSDYHTTFDDKYRAMLDTVNMAAVEGALKYVQAECINSSVVINCKRKNDIKYVVFYQTTIVQPKAAIDFYANMTDEHDFTIEHCPFLPMDDGQCHPNVDGTFPDACDQFIGVNGQPELGFCIGGSLQDNEVIAPYPHNYWFSFPNSCPQNRWDNKTDACRAEYAGGLCTLGVEPDGETCTFSYEVLGYILLDDVVGITSLQNPLTNSTFTNYTEFCEAGGVEFRVTVSGEEVTWLAGLDFWVNPGDANANAERAERLITAYSELVALEKKK
;
A
#
# COMPACT_ATOMS: atom_id res chain seq x y z
N MET A 1 0.56 -36.64 -1.28
CA MET A 1 -0.51 -36.20 -0.36
C MET A 1 0.12 -36.04 1.01
N GLY A 2 0.46 -34.81 1.40
CA GLY A 2 1.03 -34.49 2.71
C GLY A 2 0.08 -33.55 3.45
N THR A 3 -0.18 -33.84 4.71
CA THR A 3 -1.13 -33.09 5.55
C THR A 3 -0.54 -31.74 5.96
N PHE A 4 -1.27 -30.66 5.69
CA PHE A 4 -0.89 -29.31 6.12
C PHE A 4 -1.02 -29.15 7.65
N LYS A 5 -0.06 -28.44 8.25
CA LYS A 5 -0.17 -27.79 9.54
C LYS A 5 0.31 -26.35 9.41
N LEU A 6 -0.59 -25.40 9.18
CA LEU A 6 -0.32 -24.00 9.45
C LEU A 6 -0.59 -23.72 10.93
N THR A 7 0.34 -23.02 11.57
CA THR A 7 0.21 -22.55 12.95
C THR A 7 -0.68 -21.30 12.99
N THR A 8 -1.75 -21.33 13.77
CA THR A 8 -2.73 -20.24 13.85
C THR A 8 -2.19 -19.04 14.62
N ALA A 9 -2.14 -17.87 13.98
CA ALA A 9 -2.26 -16.58 14.68
C ALA A 9 -3.75 -16.19 14.74
N ALA A 10 -4.28 -15.97 15.94
CA ALA A 10 -5.68 -15.64 16.14
C ALA A 10 -5.88 -14.11 16.17
N LEU A 11 -6.43 -13.55 15.10
CA LEU A 11 -6.98 -12.19 15.09
C LEU A 11 -8.34 -12.21 15.79
N ALA A 12 -8.39 -11.66 17.01
CA ALA A 12 -9.61 -11.44 17.75
C ALA A 12 -10.09 -9.99 17.57
N PHE A 13 -11.01 -9.75 16.63
CA PHE A 13 -11.72 -8.49 16.55
C PHE A 13 -12.79 -8.43 17.65
N ALA A 14 -12.59 -7.54 18.62
CA ALA A 14 -13.61 -7.22 19.62
C ALA A 14 -14.55 -6.14 19.06
N ALA A 15 -15.76 -6.55 18.65
CA ALA A 15 -16.81 -5.61 18.28
C ALA A 15 -17.28 -4.83 19.52
N SER A 16 -17.05 -3.51 19.54
CA SER A 16 -17.56 -2.60 20.57
C SER A 16 -18.90 -2.04 20.11
N ASP A 17 -19.97 -2.69 20.53
CA ASP A 17 -21.35 -2.28 20.25
C ASP A 17 -21.67 -1.00 21.03
N ASN A 18 -21.88 0.13 20.36
CA ASN A 18 -22.37 1.35 21.01
C ASN A 18 -23.35 2.12 20.12
N ARG A 19 -24.62 1.69 20.16
CA ARG A 19 -25.74 2.46 19.60
C ARG A 19 -25.89 3.80 20.33
N SER A 20 -25.65 4.90 19.61
CA SER A 20 -26.27 6.18 19.92
C SER A 20 -26.84 6.77 18.64
N THR A 21 -28.18 6.83 18.57
CA THR A 21 -28.91 7.41 17.44
C THR A 21 -28.93 8.93 17.54
N TYR A 22 -28.41 9.64 16.54
CA TYR A 22 -28.69 11.06 16.36
C TYR A 22 -28.82 11.41 14.87
N ASN A 23 -29.94 12.04 14.52
CA ASN A 23 -30.24 12.61 13.20
C ASN A 23 -31.10 13.88 13.47
N PRO A 24 -31.18 14.89 12.57
CA PRO A 24 -30.85 16.25 12.98
C PRO A 24 -32.05 17.21 12.86
N TYR A 25 -31.79 18.51 13.06
CA TYR A 25 -32.67 19.66 12.86
C TYR A 25 -33.84 19.84 13.84
N THR A 26 -33.73 20.87 14.68
CA THR A 26 -34.81 21.86 14.92
C THR A 26 -34.19 23.21 15.30
N ASN A 27 -34.86 24.30 14.91
CA ASN A 27 -34.37 25.67 15.09
C ASN A 27 -34.66 26.22 16.50
N GLY A 28 -33.68 26.98 17.01
CA GLY A 28 -33.82 28.24 17.76
C GLY A 28 -34.89 28.41 18.85
N GLU A 29 -34.42 28.64 20.09
CA GLU A 29 -35.03 29.62 20.98
C GLU A 29 -33.99 30.18 21.98
N THR A 30 -34.03 31.50 22.24
CA THR A 30 -33.12 32.20 23.16
C THR A 30 -33.66 32.24 24.59
N VAL A 31 -32.84 31.91 25.58
CA VAL A 31 -33.13 32.14 27.01
C VAL A 31 -31.88 32.69 27.74
N SER A 32 -31.93 33.97 28.14
CA SER A 32 -31.18 34.53 29.29
C SER A 32 -31.84 34.02 30.59
N ILE A 33 -31.26 33.90 31.79
CA ILE A 33 -30.32 34.70 32.60
C ILE A 33 -29.75 33.73 33.71
N ASP A 34 -28.84 34.03 34.65
CA ASP A 34 -28.16 35.25 35.14
C ASP A 34 -26.77 34.92 35.71
N ALA A 35 -26.04 35.92 36.23
CA ALA A 35 -24.71 35.79 36.83
C ALA A 35 -24.72 35.64 38.36
N SER A 36 -23.76 34.88 38.94
CA SER A 36 -23.05 35.27 40.17
C SER A 36 -21.91 34.32 40.61
N SER A 37 -20.74 34.91 40.90
CA SER A 37 -19.56 34.32 41.54
C SER A 37 -18.85 33.18 40.78
N SER A 38 -17.52 33.08 40.76
CA SER A 38 -16.50 33.62 41.68
C SER A 38 -15.31 34.26 40.95
N ARG A 39 -14.48 35.01 41.69
CA ARG A 39 -13.53 35.99 41.12
C ARG A 39 -12.16 35.37 40.83
N PHE A 40 -11.64 35.58 39.63
CA PHE A 40 -10.19 35.65 39.42
C PHE A 40 -9.63 36.91 40.10
N GLN A 41 -8.52 36.79 40.82
CA GLN A 41 -7.69 37.92 41.24
C GLN A 41 -6.27 37.72 40.73
N LEU A 42 -5.84 38.66 39.89
CA LEU A 42 -4.44 38.86 39.51
C LEU A 42 -3.68 39.51 40.66
N ALA A 43 -2.43 39.11 40.88
CA ALA A 43 -1.47 39.84 41.69
C ALA A 43 -0.09 39.83 41.02
N ASN A 44 0.43 41.02 40.70
CA ASN A 44 1.80 41.23 40.24
C ASN A 44 2.79 41.20 41.41
N HIS A 45 3.97 40.59 41.20
CA HIS A 45 5.30 40.80 41.83
C HIS A 45 6.09 39.47 41.79
N ASP A 46 7.42 39.41 41.70
CA ASP A 46 8.47 40.43 41.56
C ASP A 46 9.64 39.85 40.75
N CYS A 47 10.46 40.68 40.12
CA CYS A 47 11.63 40.21 39.35
C CYS A 47 12.88 40.16 40.24
N ARG A 48 13.33 38.95 40.64
CA ARG A 48 14.63 38.78 41.30
C ARG A 48 15.46 37.62 40.73
N THR A 49 16.57 38.01 40.12
CA THR A 49 17.70 37.16 39.73
C THR A 49 18.29 36.43 40.92
N HIS A 50 18.41 35.09 40.86
CA HIS A 50 19.39 34.32 41.64
C HIS A 50 20.02 33.28 40.70
N ALA A 51 21.26 33.55 40.28
CA ALA A 51 22.03 32.61 39.48
C ALA A 51 22.60 31.50 40.38
N TYR A 52 22.10 30.27 40.23
CA TYR A 52 22.69 29.10 40.88
C TYR A 52 23.68 28.44 39.91
N VAL A 53 24.94 28.86 39.99
CA VAL A 53 26.03 28.24 39.23
C VAL A 53 26.36 26.89 39.87
N HIS A 54 25.80 25.83 39.31
CA HIS A 54 26.16 24.46 39.72
C HIS A 54 27.23 23.91 38.79
N THR A 55 28.49 24.14 39.15
CA THR A 55 29.65 23.50 38.50
C THR A 55 29.63 22.00 38.75
N ARG A 56 29.25 21.22 37.71
CA ARG A 56 29.49 19.76 37.69
C ARG A 56 30.90 19.48 37.14
N PRO A 57 31.58 18.40 37.58
CA PRO A 57 32.85 17.99 37.00
C PRO A 57 32.67 17.59 35.53
N ILE A 58 33.73 17.77 34.74
CA ILE A 58 33.80 17.24 33.37
C ILE A 58 34.11 15.75 33.46
N GLU A 59 33.09 14.90 33.39
CA GLU A 59 33.28 13.47 33.11
C GLU A 59 33.55 13.28 31.61
N ASN A 60 34.80 12.98 31.28
CA ASN A 60 35.17 12.50 29.95
C ASN A 60 34.58 11.11 29.72
N GLY A 61 33.48 11.04 28.98
CA GLY A 61 32.81 9.79 28.67
C GLY A 61 31.35 9.99 28.34
N ARG A 62 31.04 10.72 27.26
CA ARG A 62 29.71 10.59 26.65
C ARG A 62 29.63 9.16 26.13
N PRO A 63 28.71 8.30 26.64
CA PRO A 63 28.51 6.99 26.02
C PRO A 63 28.12 7.25 24.57
N GLU A 64 28.76 6.52 23.66
CA GLU A 64 28.39 6.52 22.25
C GLU A 64 26.90 6.21 22.17
N ALA A 65 26.12 7.15 21.62
CA ALA A 65 24.67 7.02 21.64
C ALA A 65 24.31 5.82 20.76
N THR A 66 23.78 4.75 21.37
CA THR A 66 23.30 3.57 20.63
C THR A 66 22.42 4.07 19.49
N PRO A 67 22.72 3.72 18.22
CA PRO A 67 21.93 4.17 17.09
C PRO A 67 20.45 3.89 17.35
N GLN A 68 19.64 4.94 17.38
CA GLN A 68 18.22 4.84 17.71
C GLN A 68 17.49 4.24 16.50
N LYS A 69 17.50 2.92 16.40
CA LYS A 69 16.80 2.20 15.32
C LYS A 69 15.29 2.37 15.46
N PHE A 70 14.61 2.53 14.33
CA PHE A 70 13.16 2.45 14.27
C PHE A 70 12.70 1.04 14.67
N GLN A 71 11.49 0.94 15.22
CA GLN A 71 10.90 -0.35 15.55
C GLN A 71 10.36 -1.01 14.28
N LYS A 72 10.24 -2.35 14.33
CA LYS A 72 9.61 -3.11 13.26
C LYS A 72 8.12 -2.81 13.24
N VAL A 73 7.61 -2.39 12.09
CA VAL A 73 6.17 -2.28 11.82
C VAL A 73 5.79 -3.41 10.87
N THR A 74 4.74 -4.16 11.22
CA THR A 74 4.15 -5.17 10.33
C THR A 74 2.80 -4.67 9.85
N SER A 75 2.58 -4.74 8.54
CA SER A 75 1.35 -4.27 7.89
C SER A 75 0.81 -5.31 6.90
N LEU A 76 -0.48 -5.20 6.58
CA LEU A 76 -1.13 -5.98 5.52
C LEU A 76 -1.32 -5.09 4.30
N GLN A 77 -0.93 -5.59 3.14
CA GLN A 77 -0.99 -4.85 1.87
C GLN A 77 -1.40 -5.78 0.73
N ALA A 78 -1.82 -5.18 -0.38
CA ALA A 78 -2.20 -5.88 -1.60
C ALA A 78 -1.42 -5.35 -2.80
N ARG A 79 -1.25 -6.22 -3.81
CA ARG A 79 -0.75 -5.86 -5.14
C ARG A 79 -1.59 -6.57 -6.19
N VAL A 80 -1.86 -5.91 -7.30
CA VAL A 80 -2.54 -6.52 -8.45
C VAL A 80 -1.50 -6.82 -9.53
N GLN A 81 -1.45 -8.06 -9.99
CA GLN A 81 -0.44 -8.55 -10.93
C GLN A 81 -1.03 -9.53 -11.96
N GLY A 82 -0.29 -9.74 -13.06
CA GLY A 82 -0.70 -10.63 -14.16
C GLY A 82 -0.18 -12.07 -14.03
N ASP A 83 0.92 -12.26 -13.31
CA ASP A 83 1.50 -13.56 -12.96
C ASP A 83 0.90 -14.14 -11.68
N MET A 84 0.78 -15.47 -11.64
CA MET A 84 0.28 -16.19 -10.48
C MET A 84 1.43 -16.49 -9.51
N PRO A 85 1.34 -16.14 -8.21
CA PRO A 85 2.36 -16.51 -7.23
C PRO A 85 2.58 -18.03 -7.17
N GLN A 86 3.83 -18.46 -7.35
CA GLN A 86 4.22 -19.87 -7.41
C GLN A 86 4.67 -20.38 -6.04
N TRP A 87 4.05 -21.45 -5.54
CA TRP A 87 4.44 -22.05 -4.27
C TRP A 87 5.78 -22.81 -4.39
N ASN A 88 6.81 -22.31 -3.71
CA ASN A 88 8.07 -23.03 -3.52
C ASN A 88 7.97 -23.93 -2.27
N ALA A 89 7.88 -25.24 -2.49
CA ALA A 89 7.74 -26.23 -1.42
C ALA A 89 9.02 -26.44 -0.59
N GLU A 90 10.21 -26.09 -1.08
CA GLU A 90 11.45 -26.23 -0.30
C GLU A 90 11.58 -25.12 0.75
N LYS A 91 11.34 -23.87 0.34
CA LYS A 91 11.43 -22.69 1.20
C LYS A 91 10.12 -22.33 1.90
N GLN A 92 9.02 -23.01 1.56
CA GLN A 92 7.67 -22.76 2.10
C GLN A 92 7.24 -21.30 1.89
N ARG A 93 7.36 -20.79 0.66
CA ARG A 93 7.04 -19.41 0.27
C ARG A 93 6.44 -19.36 -1.11
N PHE A 94 5.52 -18.43 -1.36
CA PHE A 94 5.22 -18.03 -2.73
C PHE A 94 6.32 -17.11 -3.27
N VAL A 95 6.62 -17.29 -4.56
CA VAL A 95 7.63 -16.55 -5.31
C VAL A 95 7.14 -16.32 -6.75
N SER A 96 7.84 -15.50 -7.53
CA SER A 96 7.44 -15.21 -8.90
C SER A 96 7.61 -16.41 -9.85
N ASP A 97 6.83 -16.46 -10.93
CA ASP A 97 7.03 -17.41 -12.03
C ASP A 97 8.22 -17.02 -12.93
N TYR A 98 8.55 -15.73 -13.03
CA TYR A 98 9.76 -15.21 -13.68
C TYR A 98 11.06 -15.71 -13.03
N HIS A 99 12.19 -15.60 -13.73
CA HIS A 99 13.52 -16.10 -13.34
C HIS A 99 13.59 -17.62 -13.06
N THR A 100 14.74 -18.10 -12.56
CA THR A 100 15.04 -19.53 -12.39
C THR A 100 15.48 -19.91 -10.98
N THR A 101 16.34 -19.11 -10.34
CA THR A 101 16.80 -19.37 -8.96
C THR A 101 15.71 -19.01 -7.94
N PHE A 102 15.81 -19.55 -6.73
CA PHE A 102 14.88 -19.18 -5.65
C PHE A 102 15.03 -17.70 -5.27
N ASP A 103 16.26 -17.20 -5.13
CA ASP A 103 16.51 -15.85 -4.64
C ASP A 103 16.05 -14.78 -5.65
N ASP A 104 16.23 -15.02 -6.95
CA ASP A 104 15.67 -14.15 -8.00
C ASP A 104 14.13 -14.17 -7.99
N LYS A 105 13.54 -15.36 -7.87
CA LYS A 105 12.07 -15.54 -7.81
C LYS A 105 11.45 -14.87 -6.59
N TYR A 106 12.12 -14.94 -5.44
CA TYR A 106 11.72 -14.25 -4.21
C TYR A 106 11.85 -12.74 -4.39
N ARG A 107 13.00 -12.27 -4.89
CA ARG A 107 13.25 -10.85 -5.13
C ARG A 107 12.24 -10.21 -6.08
N ALA A 108 11.94 -10.87 -7.20
CA ALA A 108 11.05 -10.38 -8.25
C ALA A 108 9.61 -10.07 -7.79
N MET A 109 9.15 -10.61 -6.65
CA MET A 109 7.83 -10.27 -6.12
C MET A 109 7.73 -8.79 -5.74
N LEU A 110 8.80 -8.21 -5.16
CA LEU A 110 8.87 -6.82 -4.70
C LEU A 110 10.22 -6.16 -5.09
N ASP A 111 10.59 -6.23 -6.37
CA ASP A 111 11.81 -5.61 -6.90
C ASP A 111 11.55 -4.21 -7.45
N THR A 112 11.44 -3.21 -6.56
CA THR A 112 11.09 -1.81 -6.91
C THR A 112 9.71 -1.72 -7.54
N VAL A 113 8.68 -1.83 -6.70
CA VAL A 113 7.27 -1.89 -7.12
C VAL A 113 6.39 -1.00 -6.25
N ASN A 114 5.22 -0.64 -6.78
CA ASN A 114 4.12 -0.10 -5.99
C ASN A 114 3.38 -1.25 -5.28
N MET A 115 2.99 -0.99 -4.03
CA MET A 115 2.00 -1.76 -3.27
C MET A 115 0.90 -0.81 -2.80
N ALA A 116 -0.20 -1.34 -2.29
CA ALA A 116 -1.28 -0.52 -1.78
C ALA A 116 -2.01 -1.19 -0.60
N ALA A 117 -2.87 -0.42 0.07
CA ALA A 117 -3.99 -0.98 0.81
C ALA A 117 -4.94 -1.77 -0.12
N VAL A 118 -5.91 -2.50 0.43
CA VAL A 118 -6.83 -3.34 -0.37
C VAL A 118 -7.71 -2.47 -1.28
N GLU A 119 -8.12 -1.33 -0.75
CA GLU A 119 -8.79 -0.22 -1.40
C GLU A 119 -7.99 0.28 -2.60
N GLY A 120 -6.68 0.46 -2.44
CA GLY A 120 -5.80 0.97 -3.49
C GLY A 120 -5.47 -0.02 -4.60
N ALA A 121 -5.42 -1.31 -4.26
CA ALA A 121 -5.37 -2.38 -5.25
C ALA A 121 -6.60 -2.31 -6.18
N LEU A 122 -7.80 -2.03 -5.64
CA LEU A 122 -9.00 -1.84 -6.44
C LEU A 122 -9.06 -0.49 -7.17
N LYS A 123 -8.54 0.61 -6.58
CA LYS A 123 -8.34 1.89 -7.31
C LYS A 123 -7.51 1.67 -8.57
N TYR A 124 -6.37 0.97 -8.47
CA TYR A 124 -5.51 0.68 -9.62
C TYR A 124 -6.24 -0.13 -10.70
N VAL A 125 -7.01 -1.14 -10.30
CA VAL A 125 -7.85 -1.92 -11.23
C VAL A 125 -8.84 -0.99 -11.96
N GLN A 126 -9.67 -0.28 -11.20
CA GLN A 126 -10.80 0.51 -11.69
C GLN A 126 -10.38 1.73 -12.53
N ALA A 127 -9.44 2.53 -12.01
CA ALA A 127 -9.00 3.77 -12.64
C ALA A 127 -8.13 3.53 -13.88
N GLU A 128 -7.25 2.52 -13.84
CA GLU A 128 -6.14 2.43 -14.78
C GLU A 128 -6.17 1.19 -15.66
N CYS A 129 -6.86 0.10 -15.27
CA CYS A 129 -6.64 -1.20 -15.92
C CYS A 129 -7.81 -1.77 -16.71
N ILE A 130 -9.06 -1.46 -16.33
CA ILE A 130 -10.26 -2.15 -16.87
C ILE A 130 -11.18 -1.29 -17.74
N ASN A 131 -11.00 0.03 -17.79
CA ASN A 131 -11.83 0.87 -18.65
C ASN A 131 -11.62 0.47 -20.12
N SER A 132 -12.70 0.28 -20.87
CA SER A 132 -12.65 -0.21 -22.26
C SER A 132 -11.78 0.62 -23.23
N SER A 133 -11.38 1.83 -22.87
CA SER A 133 -10.42 2.67 -23.61
C SER A 133 -8.96 2.21 -23.48
N VAL A 134 -8.61 1.46 -22.42
CA VAL A 134 -7.25 0.92 -22.16
C VAL A 134 -7.17 -0.60 -22.33
N VAL A 135 -8.32 -1.28 -22.45
CA VAL A 135 -8.40 -2.70 -22.80
C VAL A 135 -8.04 -2.89 -24.28
N ILE A 136 -7.10 -3.80 -24.56
CA ILE A 136 -6.65 -4.10 -25.93
C ILE A 136 -6.70 -5.62 -26.14
N ASN A 137 -7.34 -6.05 -27.24
CA ASN A 137 -7.43 -7.46 -27.63
C ASN A 137 -7.91 -8.40 -26.50
N CYS A 138 -8.95 -7.99 -25.77
CA CYS A 138 -9.49 -8.72 -24.61
C CYS A 138 -8.45 -9.03 -23.52
N LYS A 139 -7.54 -8.08 -23.30
CA LYS A 139 -6.65 -8.04 -22.13
C LYS A 139 -6.82 -6.72 -21.40
N ARG A 140 -6.94 -6.79 -20.07
CA ARG A 140 -6.78 -5.63 -19.17
C ARG A 140 -5.37 -5.04 -19.32
N LYS A 141 -5.19 -3.76 -19.00
CA LYS A 141 -3.85 -3.14 -18.96
C LYS A 141 -2.93 -3.97 -18.07
N ASN A 142 -1.67 -4.11 -18.46
CA ASN A 142 -0.65 -4.88 -17.73
C ASN A 142 -1.03 -6.37 -17.46
N ASP A 143 -1.97 -6.92 -18.23
CA ASP A 143 -2.45 -8.31 -18.17
C ASP A 143 -2.89 -8.77 -16.77
N ILE A 144 -3.43 -7.85 -15.96
CA ILE A 144 -3.79 -8.08 -14.55
C ILE A 144 -4.86 -9.17 -14.37
N LYS A 145 -4.61 -10.09 -13.43
CA LYS A 145 -5.47 -11.27 -13.17
C LYS A 145 -5.62 -11.61 -11.69
N TYR A 146 -4.62 -11.29 -10.86
CA TYR A 146 -4.56 -11.71 -9.46
C TYR A 146 -4.51 -10.51 -8.54
N VAL A 147 -5.32 -10.52 -7.49
CA VAL A 147 -5.08 -9.72 -6.28
C VAL A 147 -4.29 -10.60 -5.33
N VAL A 148 -3.08 -10.17 -4.98
CA VAL A 148 -2.14 -10.91 -4.13
C VAL A 148 -1.99 -10.16 -2.80
N PHE A 149 -2.17 -10.88 -1.70
CA PHE A 149 -2.12 -10.32 -0.35
C PHE A 149 -0.77 -10.62 0.31
N TYR A 150 -0.20 -9.58 0.92
CA TYR A 150 1.12 -9.61 1.54
C TYR A 150 1.01 -9.19 3.00
N GLN A 151 1.77 -9.87 3.86
CA GLN A 151 2.25 -9.30 5.10
C GLN A 151 3.65 -8.74 4.85
N THR A 152 3.85 -7.46 5.11
CA THR A 152 5.16 -6.79 5.04
C THR A 152 5.63 -6.44 6.43
N THR A 153 6.92 -6.60 6.70
CA THR A 153 7.58 -6.09 7.91
C THR A 153 8.63 -5.09 7.47
N ILE A 154 8.59 -3.88 8.03
CA ILE A 154 9.46 -2.77 7.67
C ILE A 154 10.23 -2.23 8.88
N VAL A 155 11.44 -1.72 8.65
CA VAL A 155 12.16 -0.81 9.55
C VAL A 155 12.68 0.31 8.68
N GLN A 156 12.18 1.54 8.87
CA GLN A 156 12.57 2.66 8.04
C GLN A 156 14.01 3.12 8.34
N PRO A 157 14.76 3.59 7.34
CA PRO A 157 16.08 4.16 7.56
C PRO A 157 15.98 5.42 8.42
N LYS A 158 16.78 5.50 9.49
CA LYS A 158 16.72 6.65 10.40
C LYS A 158 16.99 7.98 9.69
N ALA A 159 17.99 8.00 8.79
CA ALA A 159 18.35 9.20 8.05
C ALA A 159 17.17 9.74 7.22
N ALA A 160 16.42 8.85 6.57
CA ALA A 160 15.24 9.21 5.78
C ALA A 160 14.11 9.77 6.64
N ILE A 161 13.74 9.12 7.75
CA ILE A 161 12.67 9.63 8.63
C ILE A 161 13.08 10.92 9.32
N ASP A 162 14.35 11.08 9.75
CA ASP A 162 14.85 12.34 10.31
C ASP A 162 14.79 13.48 9.27
N PHE A 163 15.05 13.19 7.99
CA PHE A 163 15.00 14.16 6.89
C PHE A 163 13.56 14.60 6.58
N TYR A 164 12.61 13.66 6.59
CA TYR A 164 11.19 13.92 6.29
C TYR A 164 10.32 14.25 7.52
N ALA A 165 10.89 14.32 8.73
CA ALA A 165 10.17 14.44 10.01
C ALA A 165 9.22 15.65 10.14
N ASN A 166 9.33 16.67 9.28
CA ASN A 166 8.50 17.88 9.30
C ASN A 166 7.48 17.96 8.14
N MET A 167 7.36 16.90 7.32
CA MET A 167 6.33 16.84 6.28
C MET A 167 4.98 16.44 6.88
N THR A 168 3.89 17.06 6.42
CA THR A 168 2.55 16.92 7.04
C THR A 168 1.39 16.81 6.05
N ASP A 169 1.65 16.78 4.75
CA ASP A 169 0.59 16.60 3.74
C ASP A 169 0.45 15.11 3.43
N GLU A 170 -0.69 14.50 3.79
CA GLU A 170 -0.89 13.05 3.67
C GLU A 170 -1.01 12.57 2.21
N HIS A 171 -1.36 13.48 1.29
CA HIS A 171 -1.42 13.18 -0.16
C HIS A 171 -0.04 13.11 -0.80
N ASP A 172 0.98 13.69 -0.17
CA ASP A 172 2.39 13.57 -0.58
C ASP A 172 3.19 12.59 0.32
N PHE A 173 2.87 12.50 1.63
CA PHE A 173 3.62 11.77 2.68
C PHE A 173 2.71 11.13 3.73
N THR A 174 2.69 9.80 3.84
CA THR A 174 2.09 9.12 5.00
C THR A 174 3.00 9.20 6.23
N ILE A 175 2.42 9.35 7.42
CA ILE A 175 3.15 9.31 8.70
C ILE A 175 4.02 8.03 8.80
N GLU A 176 5.24 8.18 9.33
CA GLU A 176 6.25 7.12 9.42
C GLU A 176 6.71 6.53 8.06
N HIS A 177 6.41 7.23 6.96
CA HIS A 177 6.87 6.90 5.61
C HIS A 177 7.61 8.05 4.95
N CYS A 178 8.38 7.71 3.92
CA CYS A 178 8.94 8.68 2.98
C CYS A 178 7.86 9.12 1.96
N PRO A 179 8.12 10.15 1.13
CA PRO A 179 7.19 10.51 0.05
C PRO A 179 6.89 9.31 -0.83
N PHE A 180 5.66 9.23 -1.32
CA PHE A 180 5.33 8.27 -2.35
C PHE A 180 6.06 8.58 -3.65
N LEU A 181 6.72 7.56 -4.20
CA LEU A 181 7.36 7.56 -5.50
C LEU A 181 6.72 6.47 -6.35
N PRO A 182 6.03 6.81 -7.46
CA PRO A 182 5.57 5.82 -8.41
C PRO A 182 6.75 4.98 -8.92
N MET A 183 6.60 3.65 -8.88
CA MET A 183 7.60 2.69 -9.37
C MET A 183 7.07 1.97 -10.60
N ASP A 184 7.78 2.08 -11.73
CA ASP A 184 7.42 1.48 -13.01
C ASP A 184 8.57 0.64 -13.57
N ASP A 185 8.24 -0.53 -14.11
CA ASP A 185 9.19 -1.44 -14.77
C ASP A 185 10.46 -1.81 -13.95
N GLY A 186 10.37 -1.74 -12.62
CA GLY A 186 11.46 -2.03 -11.69
C GLY A 186 12.32 -0.84 -11.29
N GLN A 187 11.94 0.39 -11.64
CA GLN A 187 12.62 1.61 -11.23
C GLN A 187 11.64 2.65 -10.70
N CYS A 188 12.16 3.70 -10.08
CA CYS A 188 11.40 4.95 -9.91
C CYS A 188 10.88 5.45 -11.27
N HIS A 189 9.70 6.04 -11.28
CA HIS A 189 9.20 6.76 -12.44
C HIS A 189 10.11 7.96 -12.71
N PRO A 190 10.68 8.09 -13.92
CA PRO A 190 11.51 9.25 -14.26
C PRO A 190 10.65 10.48 -14.53
N ASN A 191 11.22 11.66 -14.31
CA ASN A 191 10.65 12.93 -14.76
C ASN A 191 10.54 12.96 -16.29
N VAL A 192 9.75 13.90 -16.83
CA VAL A 192 9.52 14.07 -18.28
C VAL A 192 10.80 14.32 -19.08
N ASP A 193 11.85 14.86 -18.45
CA ASP A 193 13.17 15.08 -19.05
C ASP A 193 14.12 13.87 -18.96
N GLY A 194 13.69 12.77 -18.34
CA GLY A 194 14.46 11.55 -18.13
C GLY A 194 15.33 11.53 -16.87
N THR A 195 15.33 12.59 -16.06
CA THR A 195 15.96 12.58 -14.73
C THR A 195 15.12 11.79 -13.72
N PHE A 196 15.67 11.44 -12.55
CA PHE A 196 14.88 10.87 -11.47
C PHE A 196 14.42 11.96 -10.48
N PRO A 197 13.30 11.77 -9.76
CA PRO A 197 12.92 12.64 -8.66
C PRO A 197 13.97 12.61 -7.53
N ASP A 198 14.16 13.74 -6.85
CA ASP A 198 15.11 13.90 -5.73
C ASP A 198 15.04 12.76 -4.71
N ALA A 199 13.83 12.34 -4.30
CA ALA A 199 13.63 11.27 -3.33
C ALA A 199 14.11 9.88 -3.83
N CYS A 200 14.22 9.67 -5.14
CA CYS A 200 14.80 8.45 -5.71
C CYS A 200 16.34 8.51 -5.72
N ASP A 201 16.91 9.67 -6.04
CA ASP A 201 18.35 9.93 -5.94
C ASP A 201 18.85 9.80 -4.48
N GLN A 202 17.99 10.15 -3.51
CA GLN A 202 18.27 10.04 -2.08
C GLN A 202 18.40 8.60 -1.56
N PHE A 203 17.87 7.58 -2.25
CA PHE A 203 18.06 6.19 -1.81
C PHE A 203 19.54 5.78 -1.79
N ILE A 204 20.36 6.37 -2.66
CA ILE A 204 21.76 5.98 -2.93
C ILE A 204 22.73 7.18 -2.95
N GLY A 205 22.27 8.40 -2.61
CA GLY A 205 23.12 9.58 -2.45
C GLY A 205 23.75 10.11 -3.74
N VAL A 206 23.00 10.10 -4.86
CA VAL A 206 23.49 10.56 -6.18
C VAL A 206 22.98 11.96 -6.55
N ASN A 207 23.49 12.53 -7.63
CA ASN A 207 23.07 13.83 -8.20
C ASN A 207 23.08 15.03 -7.22
N GLY A 208 23.82 14.94 -6.12
CA GLY A 208 23.91 15.98 -5.08
C GLY A 208 22.91 15.81 -3.92
N GLN A 209 22.10 14.76 -3.95
CA GLN A 209 21.20 14.39 -2.85
C GLN A 209 21.93 13.64 -1.73
N PRO A 210 21.45 13.74 -0.47
CA PRO A 210 21.99 12.94 0.64
C PRO A 210 21.64 11.46 0.48
N GLU A 211 22.53 10.56 0.93
CA GLU A 211 22.23 9.14 1.07
C GLU A 211 21.35 8.92 2.31
N LEU A 212 20.05 8.68 2.09
CA LEU A 212 19.05 8.46 3.14
C LEU A 212 18.71 6.97 3.33
N GLY A 213 19.09 6.11 2.37
CA GLY A 213 18.77 4.68 2.35
C GLY A 213 17.39 4.38 1.77
N PHE A 214 17.13 3.09 1.52
CA PHE A 214 15.96 2.57 0.78
C PHE A 214 14.64 2.64 1.57
N CYS A 215 14.16 3.85 1.86
CA CYS A 215 12.95 4.10 2.64
C CYS A 215 11.66 3.67 1.90
N ILE A 216 10.69 3.11 2.63
CA ILE A 216 9.37 2.82 2.08
C ILE A 216 8.57 4.12 2.00
N GLY A 217 8.13 4.45 0.78
CA GLY A 217 7.28 5.61 0.51
C GLY A 217 5.81 5.34 0.82
N GLY A 218 5.02 6.37 1.11
CA GLY A 218 3.58 6.24 1.37
C GLY A 218 2.81 7.54 1.06
N SER A 219 1.61 7.43 0.49
CA SER A 219 0.67 8.56 0.29
C SER A 219 -0.80 8.11 0.33
N LEU A 220 -1.69 9.02 0.71
CA LEU A 220 -3.13 8.91 0.55
C LEU A 220 -3.51 9.23 -0.92
N GLN A 221 -4.34 8.37 -1.52
CA GLN A 221 -4.71 8.35 -2.94
C GLN A 221 -6.24 8.23 -3.10
N ASP A 222 -7.01 8.87 -2.22
CA ASP A 222 -8.47 8.74 -2.11
C ASP A 222 -9.27 9.69 -3.02
N ASN A 223 -8.60 10.57 -3.76
CA ASN A 223 -9.15 11.66 -4.55
C ASN A 223 -9.31 11.37 -6.06
N GLU A 224 -9.09 10.13 -6.51
CA GLU A 224 -9.24 9.74 -7.91
C GLU A 224 -10.71 9.80 -8.36
N VAL A 225 -11.03 10.63 -9.36
CA VAL A 225 -12.41 10.93 -9.77
C VAL A 225 -13.18 9.68 -10.22
N ILE A 226 -12.53 8.79 -10.98
CA ILE A 226 -13.12 7.54 -11.50
C ILE A 226 -13.20 6.42 -10.44
N ALA A 227 -12.48 6.57 -9.33
CA ALA A 227 -12.31 5.54 -8.30
C ALA A 227 -11.94 6.17 -6.94
N PRO A 228 -12.81 6.99 -6.33
CA PRO A 228 -12.55 7.56 -5.01
C PRO A 228 -12.75 6.46 -3.96
N TYR A 229 -11.67 5.72 -3.65
CA TYR A 229 -11.67 4.73 -2.57
C TYR A 229 -11.24 5.44 -1.27
N PRO A 230 -12.11 5.51 -0.24
CA PRO A 230 -11.76 6.20 1.01
C PRO A 230 -10.61 5.47 1.72
N HIS A 231 -9.72 6.23 2.37
CA HIS A 231 -8.54 5.71 3.07
C HIS A 231 -7.61 4.84 2.19
N ASN A 232 -7.63 5.05 0.88
CA ASN A 232 -6.73 4.40 -0.07
C ASN A 232 -5.28 4.86 0.13
N TYR A 233 -4.42 4.04 0.72
CA TYR A 233 -2.98 4.30 0.79
C TYR A 233 -2.20 3.53 -0.27
N TRP A 234 -1.28 4.21 -0.95
CA TRP A 234 -0.29 3.62 -1.88
C TRP A 234 1.11 3.73 -1.30
N PHE A 235 1.93 2.71 -1.57
CA PHE A 235 3.26 2.55 -0.98
C PHE A 235 4.32 2.23 -2.04
N SER A 236 5.52 2.77 -1.84
CA SER A 236 6.66 2.55 -2.71
C SER A 236 7.65 1.61 -2.03
N PHE A 237 7.91 0.46 -2.65
CA PHE A 237 8.87 -0.53 -2.13
C PHE A 237 10.14 -0.56 -3.00
N PRO A 238 11.07 0.40 -2.82
CA PRO A 238 12.32 0.45 -3.57
C PRO A 238 13.23 -0.72 -3.18
N ASN A 239 13.83 -1.35 -4.17
CA ASN A 239 14.80 -2.43 -4.03
C ASN A 239 16.09 -2.04 -4.77
N SER A 240 17.18 -2.76 -4.48
CA SER A 240 18.49 -2.65 -5.14
C SER A 240 18.43 -2.21 -6.61
N CYS A 241 19.31 -1.29 -6.99
CA CYS A 241 19.27 -0.57 -8.28
C CYS A 241 17.92 0.16 -8.55
N PRO A 242 17.48 1.13 -7.72
CA PRO A 242 16.15 1.72 -7.82
C PRO A 242 15.97 2.60 -9.08
N GLN A 243 17.06 2.89 -9.79
CA GLN A 243 17.11 3.71 -11.00
C GLN A 243 17.27 2.90 -12.30
N ASN A 244 17.22 1.56 -12.24
CA ASN A 244 17.35 0.70 -13.41
C ASN A 244 16.12 -0.21 -13.56
N ARG A 245 15.52 -0.21 -14.76
CA ARG A 245 14.50 -1.20 -15.18
C ARG A 245 14.97 -2.62 -14.89
N TRP A 246 14.05 -3.55 -14.61
CA TRP A 246 14.35 -4.94 -14.21
C TRP A 246 15.45 -5.62 -15.05
N ASP A 247 15.36 -5.55 -16.38
CA ASP A 247 16.33 -6.17 -17.31
C ASP A 247 17.77 -5.61 -17.19
N ASN A 248 17.93 -4.41 -16.64
CA ASN A 248 19.22 -3.73 -16.46
C ASN A 248 19.79 -3.89 -15.04
N LYS A 249 19.07 -4.51 -14.10
CA LYS A 249 19.51 -4.70 -12.71
C LYS A 249 20.51 -5.84 -12.53
N THR A 250 21.70 -5.65 -13.09
CA THR A 250 22.83 -6.60 -13.00
C THR A 250 23.29 -6.85 -11.56
N ASP A 251 23.90 -8.02 -11.29
CA ASP A 251 24.47 -8.35 -9.98
C ASP A 251 25.51 -7.33 -9.51
N ALA A 252 26.30 -6.77 -10.43
CA ALA A 252 27.26 -5.70 -10.13
C ALA A 252 26.56 -4.44 -9.62
N CYS A 253 25.52 -3.98 -10.32
CA CYS A 253 24.70 -2.85 -9.86
C CYS A 253 24.05 -3.14 -8.51
N ARG A 254 23.55 -4.36 -8.27
CA ARG A 254 22.88 -4.70 -6.99
C ARG A 254 23.84 -4.87 -5.83
N ALA A 255 25.11 -5.14 -6.09
CA ALA A 255 26.18 -5.11 -5.10
C ALA A 255 26.67 -3.68 -4.80
N GLU A 256 26.64 -2.79 -5.79
CA GLU A 256 26.98 -1.36 -5.63
C GLU A 256 25.86 -0.58 -4.91
N TYR A 257 24.61 -0.82 -5.31
CA TYR A 257 23.40 -0.17 -4.79
C TYR A 257 22.49 -1.20 -4.10
N ALA A 258 23.01 -1.80 -3.01
CA ALA A 258 22.32 -2.79 -2.21
C ALA A 258 21.32 -2.14 -1.22
N GLY A 259 20.18 -2.80 -0.99
CA GLY A 259 19.19 -2.36 -0.01
C GLY A 259 17.74 -2.73 -0.40
N GLY A 260 16.79 -2.25 0.39
CA GLY A 260 15.37 -2.54 0.22
C GLY A 260 14.99 -3.90 0.79
N LEU A 261 14.81 -4.91 -0.07
CA LEU A 261 14.33 -6.23 0.33
C LEU A 261 15.41 -7.07 1.02
N CYS A 262 15.13 -7.53 2.23
CA CYS A 262 15.94 -8.52 2.93
C CYS A 262 15.93 -9.88 2.22
N THR A 263 17.06 -10.59 2.25
CA THR A 263 17.12 -12.01 1.86
C THR A 263 16.22 -12.86 2.77
N LEU A 264 15.71 -13.98 2.26
CA LEU A 264 14.77 -14.82 3.01
C LEU A 264 15.34 -15.23 4.37
N GLY A 265 14.63 -14.91 5.45
CA GLY A 265 15.01 -15.24 6.82
C GLY A 265 15.96 -14.23 7.48
N VAL A 266 16.36 -13.18 6.76
CA VAL A 266 16.96 -11.98 7.36
C VAL A 266 15.83 -10.99 7.70
N GLU A 267 15.92 -10.46 8.91
CA GLU A 267 14.98 -9.47 9.42
C GLU A 267 15.40 -8.05 9.03
N PRO A 268 14.46 -7.13 8.73
CA PRO A 268 14.80 -5.74 8.44
C PRO A 268 15.40 -5.04 9.65
N ASP A 269 16.37 -4.16 9.36
CA ASP A 269 17.14 -3.39 10.34
C ASP A 269 17.22 -1.89 10.03
N GLY A 270 16.71 -1.47 8.86
CA GLY A 270 16.70 -0.08 8.38
C GLY A 270 18.06 0.43 7.90
N GLU A 271 19.06 -0.46 7.77
CA GLU A 271 20.44 -0.11 7.39
C GLU A 271 20.94 -1.04 6.27
N THR A 272 20.93 -2.35 6.51
CA THR A 272 21.27 -3.39 5.51
C THR A 272 20.09 -3.67 4.60
N CYS A 273 18.89 -3.74 5.15
CA CYS A 273 17.64 -3.89 4.41
C CYS A 273 16.45 -3.32 5.18
N THR A 274 15.51 -2.75 4.44
CA THR A 274 14.38 -1.98 4.97
C THR A 274 13.15 -2.86 5.20
N PHE A 275 12.93 -3.89 4.38
CA PHE A 275 11.70 -4.68 4.45
C PHE A 275 11.90 -6.17 4.15
N SER A 276 11.02 -6.98 4.73
CA SER A 276 10.78 -8.37 4.35
C SER A 276 9.29 -8.59 4.09
N TYR A 277 8.95 -9.64 3.33
CA TYR A 277 7.56 -9.96 3.02
C TYR A 277 7.25 -11.46 3.12
N GLU A 278 5.97 -11.74 3.35
CA GLU A 278 5.33 -13.04 3.14
C GLU A 278 4.05 -12.83 2.33
N VAL A 279 3.90 -13.56 1.21
CA VAL A 279 2.61 -13.64 0.50
C VAL A 279 1.70 -14.57 1.29
N LEU A 280 0.56 -14.04 1.73
CA LEU A 280 -0.45 -14.77 2.49
C LEU A 280 -1.32 -15.65 1.59
N GLY A 281 -1.48 -15.25 0.33
CA GLY A 281 -2.28 -15.91 -0.68
C GLY A 281 -2.69 -14.95 -1.79
N TYR A 282 -3.56 -15.41 -2.68
CA TYR A 282 -4.07 -14.63 -3.79
C TYR A 282 -5.50 -15.06 -4.17
N ILE A 283 -6.19 -14.21 -4.91
CA ILE A 283 -7.51 -14.50 -5.51
C ILE A 283 -7.53 -14.02 -6.96
N LEU A 284 -8.27 -14.73 -7.82
CA LEU A 284 -8.51 -14.28 -9.19
C LEU A 284 -9.45 -13.07 -9.17
N LEU A 285 -9.06 -12.00 -9.87
CA LEU A 285 -9.90 -10.81 -10.05
C LEU A 285 -11.25 -11.18 -10.71
N ASP A 286 -11.23 -12.14 -11.63
CA ASP A 286 -12.43 -12.63 -12.35
C ASP A 286 -13.47 -13.26 -11.41
N ASP A 287 -13.03 -13.91 -10.33
CA ASP A 287 -13.92 -14.44 -9.29
C ASP A 287 -14.52 -13.31 -8.44
N VAL A 288 -13.69 -12.32 -8.08
CA VAL A 288 -14.10 -11.16 -7.25
C VAL A 288 -15.15 -10.29 -7.96
N VAL A 289 -14.96 -10.02 -9.25
CA VAL A 289 -15.90 -9.22 -10.05
C VAL A 289 -17.10 -10.06 -10.58
N GLY A 290 -17.08 -11.37 -10.36
CA GLY A 290 -18.18 -12.29 -10.68
C GLY A 290 -18.22 -12.84 -12.12
N ILE A 291 -17.19 -12.61 -12.95
CA ILE A 291 -17.13 -13.10 -14.35
C ILE A 291 -17.30 -14.63 -14.40
N THR A 292 -16.62 -15.36 -13.53
CA THR A 292 -16.66 -16.84 -13.48
C THR A 292 -17.99 -17.42 -13.01
N SER A 293 -18.92 -16.56 -12.55
CA SER A 293 -20.30 -16.91 -12.19
C SER A 293 -21.32 -16.55 -13.28
N LEU A 294 -20.93 -15.79 -14.31
CA LEU A 294 -21.80 -15.46 -15.45
C LEU A 294 -21.89 -16.62 -16.44
N GLN A 295 -23.09 -16.86 -16.98
CA GLN A 295 -23.35 -17.87 -18.01
C GLN A 295 -22.87 -17.39 -19.40
N ASN A 296 -22.06 -18.22 -20.06
CA ASN A 296 -21.71 -18.05 -21.46
C ASN A 296 -22.82 -18.65 -22.36
N PRO A 297 -23.53 -17.83 -23.17
CA PRO A 297 -24.62 -18.31 -24.01
C PRO A 297 -24.18 -19.21 -25.18
N LEU A 298 -22.88 -19.24 -25.51
CA LEU A 298 -22.32 -20.07 -26.59
C LEU A 298 -22.01 -21.50 -26.15
N THR A 299 -21.60 -21.69 -24.90
CA THR A 299 -21.20 -22.99 -24.34
C THR A 299 -22.24 -23.60 -23.39
N ASN A 300 -23.16 -22.78 -22.86
CA ASN A 300 -24.08 -23.15 -21.78
C ASN A 300 -23.34 -23.64 -20.52
N SER A 301 -22.15 -23.08 -20.28
CA SER A 301 -21.36 -23.16 -19.04
C SER A 301 -21.14 -21.75 -18.49
N THR A 302 -20.57 -21.61 -17.30
CA THR A 302 -20.01 -20.31 -16.90
C THR A 302 -18.79 -19.95 -17.74
N PHE A 303 -18.44 -18.66 -17.80
CA PHE A 303 -17.17 -18.20 -18.40
C PHE A 303 -15.98 -18.68 -17.57
N THR A 304 -14.89 -19.05 -18.23
CA THR A 304 -13.65 -19.52 -17.60
C THR A 304 -12.80 -18.37 -17.07
N ASN A 305 -12.82 -17.21 -17.74
CA ASN A 305 -12.01 -16.03 -17.44
C ASN A 305 -12.51 -14.78 -18.19
N TYR A 306 -11.88 -13.65 -17.90
CA TYR A 306 -12.10 -12.36 -18.57
C TYR A 306 -11.97 -12.39 -20.09
N THR A 307 -10.98 -13.12 -20.64
CA THR A 307 -10.76 -13.17 -22.10
C THR A 307 -11.97 -13.79 -22.79
N GLU A 308 -12.48 -14.92 -22.30
CA GLU A 308 -13.68 -15.58 -22.84
C GLU A 308 -14.93 -14.69 -22.74
N PHE A 309 -15.09 -13.99 -21.60
CA PHE A 309 -16.18 -13.02 -21.38
C PHE A 309 -16.12 -11.85 -22.37
N CYS A 310 -14.94 -11.27 -22.59
CA CYS A 310 -14.73 -10.17 -23.52
C CYS A 310 -14.88 -10.62 -24.99
N GLU A 311 -14.36 -11.79 -25.37
CA GLU A 311 -14.51 -12.34 -26.73
C GLU A 311 -15.98 -12.64 -27.08
N ALA A 312 -16.80 -12.97 -26.09
CA ALA A 312 -18.26 -13.07 -26.22
C ALA A 312 -19.00 -11.71 -26.30
N GLY A 313 -18.27 -10.59 -26.31
CA GLY A 313 -18.82 -9.23 -26.35
C GLY A 313 -19.13 -8.62 -24.98
N GLY A 314 -18.69 -9.26 -23.89
CA GLY A 314 -18.82 -8.75 -22.53
C GLY A 314 -18.00 -7.47 -22.32
N VAL A 315 -18.58 -6.52 -21.57
CA VAL A 315 -17.90 -5.30 -21.13
C VAL A 315 -17.76 -5.36 -19.62
N GLU A 316 -16.52 -5.33 -19.12
CA GLU A 316 -16.27 -5.31 -17.68
C GLU A 316 -16.53 -3.92 -17.09
N PHE A 317 -15.96 -2.89 -17.71
CA PHE A 317 -16.04 -1.51 -17.24
C PHE A 317 -15.90 -0.53 -18.41
N ARG A 318 -16.84 0.40 -18.52
CA ARG A 318 -16.80 1.47 -19.53
C ARG A 318 -17.45 2.72 -18.98
N VAL A 319 -16.65 3.77 -18.88
CA VAL A 319 -17.07 5.09 -18.43
C VAL A 319 -16.42 6.18 -19.27
N THR A 320 -17.00 7.37 -19.26
CA THR A 320 -16.34 8.62 -19.67
C THR A 320 -16.15 9.53 -18.48
N VAL A 321 -15.03 10.25 -18.45
CA VAL A 321 -14.70 11.24 -17.40
C VAL A 321 -14.63 12.61 -18.05
N SER A 322 -15.27 13.61 -17.45
CA SER A 322 -15.31 15.00 -17.94
C SER A 322 -15.16 15.97 -16.76
N GLY A 323 -13.91 16.34 -16.45
CA GLY A 323 -13.62 17.03 -15.20
C GLY A 323 -13.86 16.08 -14.02
N GLU A 324 -14.66 16.52 -13.05
CA GLU A 324 -15.05 15.73 -11.87
C GLU A 324 -16.26 14.80 -12.14
N GLU A 325 -16.87 14.84 -13.33
CA GLU A 325 -18.04 14.01 -13.65
C GLU A 325 -17.64 12.67 -14.28
N VAL A 326 -18.16 11.57 -13.72
CA VAL A 326 -18.01 10.20 -14.26
C VAL A 326 -19.34 9.69 -14.79
N THR A 327 -19.44 9.50 -16.11
CA THR A 327 -20.62 8.89 -16.74
C THR A 327 -20.42 7.39 -16.91
N TRP A 328 -21.23 6.59 -16.20
CA TRP A 328 -21.31 5.14 -16.43
C TRP A 328 -21.99 4.81 -17.76
N LEU A 329 -21.38 3.96 -18.59
CA LEU A 329 -21.90 3.59 -19.91
C LEU A 329 -22.22 2.11 -20.07
N ALA A 330 -21.42 1.21 -19.48
CA ALA A 330 -21.66 -0.22 -19.38
C ALA A 330 -20.62 -0.89 -18.47
N GLY A 331 -20.92 -2.08 -17.97
CA GLY A 331 -19.98 -2.88 -17.19
C GLY A 331 -20.69 -3.96 -16.39
N LEU A 332 -19.93 -4.66 -15.54
CA LEU A 332 -20.45 -5.57 -14.53
C LEU A 332 -21.13 -4.81 -13.38
N ASP A 333 -22.15 -5.41 -12.77
CA ASP A 333 -22.83 -4.87 -11.58
C ASP A 333 -21.86 -4.54 -10.44
N PHE A 334 -20.75 -5.28 -10.33
CA PHE A 334 -19.67 -5.01 -9.37
C PHE A 334 -19.16 -3.57 -9.46
N TRP A 335 -19.08 -2.97 -10.64
CA TRP A 335 -18.48 -1.64 -10.88
C TRP A 335 -19.48 -0.47 -10.98
N VAL A 336 -20.78 -0.70 -10.77
CA VAL A 336 -21.84 0.32 -10.85
C VAL A 336 -21.67 1.42 -9.78
N ASN A 337 -21.85 2.70 -10.16
CA ASN A 337 -21.50 3.87 -9.35
C ASN A 337 -19.98 3.94 -9.05
N PRO A 338 -19.14 4.14 -10.08
CA PRO A 338 -17.68 4.16 -9.93
C PRO A 338 -17.14 5.37 -9.14
N GLY A 339 -17.75 6.55 -9.31
CA GLY A 339 -17.42 7.78 -8.59
C GLY A 339 -18.05 7.89 -7.19
N ASP A 340 -18.71 6.84 -6.68
CA ASP A 340 -19.29 6.84 -5.33
C ASP A 340 -18.34 6.16 -4.34
N ALA A 341 -17.91 6.91 -3.33
CA ALA A 341 -16.93 6.42 -2.35
C ALA A 341 -17.46 5.30 -1.44
N ASN A 342 -18.77 5.24 -1.17
CA ASN A 342 -19.35 4.15 -0.39
C ASN A 342 -19.44 2.88 -1.24
N ALA A 343 -19.81 3.00 -2.52
CA ALA A 343 -19.78 1.87 -3.45
C ALA A 343 -18.36 1.32 -3.62
N ASN A 344 -17.34 2.17 -3.61
CA ASN A 344 -15.93 1.77 -3.63
C ASN A 344 -15.51 1.07 -2.32
N ALA A 345 -15.91 1.59 -1.15
CA ALA A 345 -15.68 0.90 0.12
C ALA A 345 -16.33 -0.50 0.15
N GLU A 346 -17.58 -0.63 -0.34
CA GLU A 346 -18.25 -1.93 -0.47
C GLU A 346 -17.50 -2.92 -1.38
N ARG A 347 -16.77 -2.44 -2.41
CA ARG A 347 -15.94 -3.31 -3.28
C ARG A 347 -14.73 -3.86 -2.52
N ALA A 348 -14.08 -3.05 -1.70
CA ALA A 348 -12.96 -3.50 -0.85
C ALA A 348 -13.42 -4.58 0.13
N GLU A 349 -14.56 -4.36 0.81
CA GLU A 349 -15.17 -5.35 1.71
C GLU A 349 -15.55 -6.66 0.98
N ARG A 350 -16.09 -6.58 -0.24
CA ARG A 350 -16.38 -7.77 -1.06
C ARG A 350 -15.11 -8.55 -1.42
N LEU A 351 -14.01 -7.88 -1.74
CA LEU A 351 -12.72 -8.50 -2.02
C LEU A 351 -12.15 -9.21 -0.77
N ILE A 352 -12.20 -8.56 0.39
CA ILE A 352 -11.78 -9.15 1.68
C ILE A 352 -12.66 -10.37 2.03
N THR A 353 -13.97 -10.27 1.80
CA THR A 353 -14.94 -11.35 2.03
C THR A 353 -14.65 -12.56 1.14
N ALA A 354 -14.52 -12.36 -0.18
CA ALA A 354 -14.25 -13.41 -1.14
C ALA A 354 -12.92 -14.14 -0.84
N TYR A 355 -11.87 -13.40 -0.47
CA TYR A 355 -10.59 -13.99 -0.06
C TYR A 355 -10.71 -14.77 1.27
N SER A 356 -11.45 -14.25 2.25
CA SER A 356 -11.70 -14.94 3.52
C SER A 356 -12.47 -16.25 3.34
N GLU A 357 -13.45 -16.27 2.44
CA GLU A 357 -14.21 -17.47 2.08
C GLU A 357 -13.33 -18.51 1.35
N LEU A 358 -12.49 -18.08 0.40
CA LEU A 358 -11.53 -18.94 -0.30
C LEU A 358 -10.61 -19.65 0.71
N VAL A 359 -9.96 -18.90 1.60
CA VAL A 359 -9.07 -19.44 2.65
C VAL A 359 -9.83 -20.38 3.60
N ALA A 360 -11.11 -20.12 3.89
CA ALA A 360 -11.93 -20.98 4.72
C ALA A 360 -12.36 -22.29 4.02
N LEU A 361 -12.46 -22.30 2.69
CA LEU A 361 -12.73 -23.49 1.88
C LEU A 361 -11.49 -24.38 1.75
N GLU A 362 -10.30 -23.80 1.62
CA GLU A 362 -9.05 -24.56 1.57
C GLU A 362 -8.75 -25.29 2.88
N LYS A 363 -9.00 -24.66 4.03
CA LYS A 363 -8.86 -25.28 5.37
C LYS A 363 -9.79 -26.49 5.63
N LYS A 364 -10.76 -26.75 4.74
CA LYS A 364 -11.69 -27.89 4.82
C LYS A 364 -11.28 -29.08 3.93
N LYS A 365 -10.22 -28.92 3.11
CA LYS A 365 -9.68 -29.96 2.21
C LYS A 365 -8.45 -30.63 2.84
#